data_AF-A0A849FPC2-F1
#
_entry.id   AF-A0A849FPC2-F1
#
_cell.length_a   1.000
_cell.length_b   1.000
_cell.length_c   1.000
_cell.angle_alpha   90.00
_cell.angle_beta   90.00
_cell.angle_gamma   90.00
#
_symmetry.space_group_name_H-M   'P 1'
#
loop_
_entity.id
_entity.type
_entity.pdbx_description
1 polymer ?
#
loop_
_entity_poly.entity_id
_entity_poly.type
_entity_poly.pdbx_seq_one_letter_code
_entity_poly.pdbx_strand_id
1 'polypeptide(L)'
;SDVSATTSPIIQRDEGSYSYVSLGYSYSYDTRRTGLDPTSGILLRFGQEISVGGDREFVNTNALISAQRKVRQEEVTLRAELELGAQTMLSGNSLVSERFFPSSNRFRGFEGGGIGPRDLESVNSDALGGNYFAVVRLESEFPIGLPEEYGITGGLFVDVGSVWGLDDNVGTAGPSQPGGLVDDGFNLRSSIGFSVFWTTAIGPLRLNFARALVSEPYDKERFFDLTVSTRF
;
A
#
# COMPACT_ATOMS: atom_id res chain seq x y z
N SER A 1 17.18 2.17 21.03
CA SER A 1 16.20 1.39 21.80
C SER A 1 16.51 -0.04 21.45
N ASP A 2 16.90 -0.84 22.44
CA ASP A 2 17.64 -2.09 22.23
C ASP A 2 16.94 -3.03 21.23
N VAL A 3 17.47 -3.11 20.01
CA VAL A 3 16.99 -4.03 18.97
C VAL A 3 17.54 -5.41 19.32
N SER A 4 16.68 -6.43 19.41
CA SER A 4 17.13 -7.79 19.73
C SER A 4 18.20 -8.27 18.74
N ALA A 5 19.23 -8.93 19.24
CA ALA A 5 20.29 -9.56 18.44
C ALA A 5 19.78 -10.63 17.46
N THR A 6 18.51 -11.05 17.59
CA THR A 6 17.85 -12.04 16.72
C THR A 6 17.02 -11.43 15.59
N THR A 7 16.87 -10.10 15.59
CA THR A 7 16.21 -9.35 14.51
C THR A 7 17.11 -9.32 13.27
N SER A 8 16.53 -9.16 12.09
CA SER A 8 17.29 -8.97 10.85
C SER A 8 18.43 -7.95 11.01
N PRO A 9 19.66 -8.24 10.52
CA PRO A 9 20.77 -7.30 10.47
C PRO A 9 20.44 -5.97 9.80
N ILE A 10 19.47 -5.97 8.87
CA ILE A 10 18.99 -4.77 8.20
C ILE A 10 18.32 -3.82 9.22
N ILE A 11 17.43 -4.35 10.08
CA ILE A 11 16.74 -3.57 11.11
C ILE A 11 17.72 -3.16 12.23
N GLN A 12 18.68 -4.02 12.58
CA GLN A 12 19.69 -3.68 13.59
C GLN A 12 20.52 -2.45 13.15
N ARG A 13 20.82 -2.33 11.85
CA ARG A 13 21.55 -1.17 11.30
C ARG A 13 20.75 0.13 11.29
N ASP A 14 19.43 0.04 11.39
CA ASP A 14 18.55 1.20 11.53
C ASP A 14 18.52 1.74 12.98
N GLU A 15 19.16 1.05 13.94
CA GLU A 15 19.20 1.54 15.32
C GLU A 15 20.02 2.84 15.41
N GLY A 16 19.35 3.90 15.84
CA GLY A 16 19.98 5.19 16.05
C GLY A 16 18.98 6.29 16.29
N SER A 17 19.49 7.51 16.38
CA SER A 17 18.70 8.74 16.33
C SER A 17 19.15 9.52 15.11
N TYR A 18 18.19 9.87 14.26
CA TYR A 18 18.44 10.62 13.03
C TYR A 18 17.67 11.94 13.09
N SER A 19 18.35 13.02 12.72
CA SER A 19 17.80 14.36 12.61
C SER A 19 18.04 14.89 11.21
N TYR A 20 16.98 15.31 10.53
CA TYR A 20 17.08 15.84 9.18
C TYR A 20 16.03 16.91 8.94
N VAL A 21 16.27 17.72 7.90
CA VAL A 21 15.31 18.71 7.41
C VAL A 21 14.86 18.27 6.03
N SER A 22 13.55 18.27 5.80
CA SER A 22 12.95 17.98 4.51
C SER A 22 12.08 19.13 4.02
N LEU A 23 11.97 19.25 2.70
CA LEU A 23 11.05 20.13 2.00
C LEU A 23 10.12 19.28 1.15
N GLY A 24 8.81 19.40 1.41
CA GLY A 24 7.78 18.71 0.64
C GLY A 24 6.97 19.67 -0.23
N TYR A 25 6.58 19.22 -1.42
CA TYR A 25 5.52 19.84 -2.20
C TYR A 25 4.52 18.78 -2.67
N SER A 26 3.27 19.20 -2.85
CA SER A 26 2.20 18.34 -3.33
C SER A 26 1.34 19.07 -4.34
N TYR A 27 1.00 18.39 -5.43
CA TYR A 27 0.03 18.81 -6.43
C TYR A 27 -1.18 17.88 -6.40
N SER A 28 -2.38 18.45 -6.39
CA SER A 28 -3.64 17.71 -6.42
C SER A 28 -4.58 18.33 -7.44
N TYR A 29 -5.07 17.51 -8.36
CA TYR A 29 -6.08 17.87 -9.34
C TYR A 29 -7.24 16.88 -9.22
N ASP A 30 -8.42 17.33 -8.77
CA ASP A 30 -9.59 16.49 -8.53
C ASP A 30 -10.81 17.06 -9.25
N THR A 31 -11.25 16.40 -10.32
CA THR A 31 -12.48 16.77 -11.05
C THR A 31 -13.71 16.02 -10.56
N ARG A 32 -13.56 15.06 -9.63
CA ARG A 32 -14.69 14.27 -9.11
C ARG A 32 -15.63 15.09 -8.21
N ARG A 33 -15.16 16.24 -7.73
CA ARG A 33 -15.93 17.17 -6.88
C ARG A 33 -16.49 18.38 -7.62
N THR A 34 -15.78 18.83 -8.65
CA THR A 34 -16.00 20.14 -9.30
C THR A 34 -16.12 20.04 -10.82
N GLY A 35 -15.99 18.83 -11.37
CA GLY A 35 -16.10 18.56 -12.79
C GLY A 35 -17.51 18.79 -13.33
N LEU A 36 -17.60 19.12 -14.61
CA LEU A 36 -18.86 19.36 -15.31
C LEU A 36 -19.63 18.06 -15.60
N ASP A 37 -18.92 16.94 -15.69
CA ASP A 37 -19.53 15.61 -15.83
C ASP A 37 -19.71 14.98 -14.44
N PRO A 38 -20.96 14.84 -13.94
CA PRO A 38 -21.22 14.20 -12.65
C PRO A 38 -21.04 12.66 -12.70
N THR A 39 -20.92 12.10 -13.91
CA THR A 39 -20.82 10.65 -14.13
C THR A 39 -19.38 10.18 -14.31
N SER A 40 -18.41 11.07 -14.50
CA SER A 40 -17.01 10.69 -14.62
C SER A 40 -16.07 11.73 -14.02
N GLY A 41 -14.94 11.28 -13.51
CA GLY A 41 -13.96 12.21 -12.94
C GLY A 41 -12.63 11.53 -12.68
N ILE A 42 -11.61 12.37 -12.54
CA ILE A 42 -10.25 11.94 -12.26
C ILE A 42 -9.71 12.66 -11.03
N LEU A 43 -8.86 11.97 -10.30
CA LEU A 43 -7.99 12.50 -9.27
C LEU A 43 -6.55 12.19 -9.67
N LEU A 44 -5.74 13.23 -9.70
CA LEU A 44 -4.29 13.13 -9.75
C LEU A 44 -3.75 13.72 -8.45
N ARG A 45 -2.94 12.96 -7.72
CA ARG A 45 -2.11 13.46 -6.65
C ARG A 45 -0.67 13.10 -6.92
N PHE A 46 0.21 14.07 -6.78
CA PHE A 46 1.64 13.88 -6.86
C PHE A 46 2.25 14.62 -5.69
N GLY A 47 3.14 13.96 -4.96
CA GLY A 47 3.85 14.54 -3.85
C GLY A 47 5.31 14.13 -3.91
N GLN A 48 6.19 15.06 -3.60
CA GLN A 48 7.59 14.77 -3.43
C GLN A 48 8.10 15.46 -2.17
N GLU A 49 8.84 14.72 -1.37
CA GLU A 49 9.57 15.20 -0.21
C GLU A 49 11.05 14.98 -0.45
N ILE A 50 11.83 16.04 -0.25
CA ILE A 50 13.26 16.05 -0.52
C ILE A 50 13.95 16.42 0.78
N SER A 51 14.89 15.60 1.21
CA SER A 51 15.81 15.91 2.30
C SER A 51 17.24 15.91 1.77
N VAL A 52 17.98 16.97 2.09
CA VAL A 52 19.38 17.17 1.66
C VAL A 52 20.25 17.70 2.80
N GLY A 53 19.81 17.53 4.05
CA GLY A 53 20.50 18.11 5.20
C GLY A 53 20.17 17.40 6.50
N GLY A 54 21.21 17.24 7.32
CA GLY A 54 21.19 16.42 8.53
C GLY A 54 21.72 15.02 8.25
N ASP A 55 21.18 14.03 8.94
CA ASP A 55 21.66 12.64 8.91
C ASP A 55 21.07 11.81 7.75
N ARG A 56 20.09 12.36 7.04
CA ARG A 56 19.34 11.66 5.98
C ARG A 56 19.28 12.54 4.73
N GLU A 57 19.62 11.96 3.59
CA GLU A 57 19.48 12.61 2.28
C GLU A 57 18.69 11.69 1.36
N PHE A 58 17.50 12.10 0.95
CA PHE A 58 16.59 11.25 0.17
C PHE A 58 15.60 12.08 -0.64
N VAL A 59 14.96 11.41 -1.59
CA VAL A 59 13.79 11.88 -2.33
C VAL A 59 12.70 10.82 -2.19
N ASN A 60 11.62 11.17 -1.49
CA ASN A 60 10.41 10.38 -1.40
C ASN A 60 9.40 10.91 -2.42
N THR A 61 8.92 10.06 -3.32
CA THR A 61 7.93 10.40 -4.34
C THR A 61 6.70 9.52 -4.16
N ASN A 62 5.52 10.14 -4.12
CA ASN A 62 4.23 9.45 -4.06
C ASN A 62 3.34 9.95 -5.20
N ALA A 63 2.69 9.05 -5.91
CA ALA A 63 1.73 9.39 -6.95
C ALA A 63 0.47 8.54 -6.85
N LEU A 64 -0.68 9.17 -7.02
CA LEU A 64 -1.98 8.51 -7.09
C LEU A 64 -2.75 9.04 -8.31
N ILE A 65 -3.15 8.14 -9.17
CA ILE A 65 -4.04 8.38 -10.31
C ILE A 65 -5.30 7.57 -10.04
N SER A 66 -6.45 8.23 -9.96
CA SER A 66 -7.74 7.57 -9.73
C SER A 66 -8.73 8.09 -10.76
N ALA A 67 -9.35 7.18 -11.50
CA ALA A 67 -10.40 7.47 -12.46
C ALA A 67 -11.67 6.78 -11.99
N GLN A 68 -12.80 7.49 -12.02
CA GLN A 68 -14.10 6.94 -11.72
C GLN A 68 -15.08 7.23 -12.84
N ARG A 69 -16.00 6.29 -13.07
CA ARG A 69 -17.09 6.45 -14.02
C ARG A 69 -18.32 5.69 -13.57
N LYS A 70 -19.47 6.34 -13.62
CA LYS A 70 -20.76 5.69 -13.46
C LYS A 70 -21.25 5.14 -14.80
N VAL A 71 -21.79 3.93 -14.79
CA VAL A 71 -22.32 3.20 -15.94
C VAL A 71 -23.67 2.60 -15.59
N ARG A 72 -24.37 2.03 -16.60
CA ARG A 72 -25.72 1.45 -16.44
C ARG A 72 -26.70 2.41 -15.75
N GLN A 73 -27.01 3.54 -16.40
CA GLN A 73 -27.92 4.56 -15.85
C GLN A 73 -27.47 5.09 -14.48
N GLU A 74 -26.16 5.19 -14.27
CA GLU A 74 -25.52 5.67 -13.04
C GLU A 74 -25.62 4.77 -11.81
N GLU A 75 -26.19 3.56 -11.93
CA GLU A 75 -26.32 2.63 -10.82
C GLU A 75 -25.00 1.94 -10.45
N VAL A 76 -24.10 1.77 -11.42
CA VAL A 76 -22.83 1.07 -11.21
C VAL A 76 -21.68 2.06 -11.30
N THR A 77 -20.90 2.17 -10.23
CA THR A 77 -19.68 2.99 -10.21
C THR A 77 -18.47 2.11 -10.45
N LEU A 78 -17.71 2.41 -11.49
CA LEU A 78 -16.41 1.81 -11.77
C LEU A 78 -15.30 2.74 -11.30
N ARG A 79 -14.28 2.19 -10.65
CA ARG A 79 -13.09 2.88 -10.16
C ARG A 79 -11.84 2.13 -10.63
N ALA A 80 -10.87 2.88 -11.15
CA ALA A 80 -9.54 2.39 -11.46
C ALA A 80 -8.53 3.31 -10.79
N GLU A 81 -7.67 2.76 -9.95
CA GLU A 81 -6.63 3.51 -9.23
C GLU A 81 -5.26 2.91 -9.49
N LEU A 82 -4.26 3.77 -9.71
CA LEU A 82 -2.85 3.43 -9.74
C LEU A 82 -2.16 4.26 -8.66
N GLU A 83 -1.51 3.57 -7.73
CA GLU A 83 -0.74 4.16 -6.64
C GLU A 83 0.72 3.74 -6.78
N LEU A 84 1.63 4.70 -6.67
CA LEU A 84 3.07 4.53 -6.84
C LEU A 84 3.81 5.21 -5.69
N GLY A 85 4.88 4.58 -5.21
CA GLY A 85 5.82 5.18 -4.27
C GLY A 85 7.25 4.82 -4.60
N ALA A 86 8.15 5.78 -4.35
CA ALA A 86 9.58 5.64 -4.55
C ALA A 86 10.34 6.41 -3.47
N GLN A 87 11.07 5.71 -2.62
CA GLN A 87 11.99 6.21 -1.62
C GLN A 87 13.40 6.02 -2.17
N THR A 88 13.97 7.08 -2.70
CA THR A 88 15.32 7.05 -3.29
C THR A 88 16.28 7.74 -2.35
N MET A 89 17.21 6.99 -1.77
CA MET A 89 18.29 7.58 -0.98
C MET A 89 19.29 8.31 -1.91
N LEU A 90 19.67 9.51 -1.52
CA LEU A 90 20.77 10.26 -2.14
C LEU A 90 22.11 9.90 -1.50
N SER A 91 22.07 9.52 -0.22
CA SER A 91 23.21 9.04 0.56
C SER A 91 22.77 8.00 1.59
N GLY A 92 23.59 6.97 1.79
CA GLY A 92 23.30 5.87 2.72
C GLY A 92 22.12 4.98 2.30
N ASN A 93 21.60 4.23 3.27
CA ASN A 93 20.51 3.27 3.07
C ASN A 93 19.20 3.79 3.68
N SER A 94 18.06 3.42 3.08
CA SER A 94 16.74 3.73 3.64
C SER A 94 16.52 2.98 4.95
N LEU A 95 15.82 3.63 5.89
CA LEU A 95 15.40 2.97 7.13
C LEU A 95 14.10 2.21 6.86
N VAL A 96 13.86 1.13 7.61
CA VAL A 96 12.60 0.39 7.59
C VAL A 96 11.40 1.31 7.87
N SER A 97 11.56 2.33 8.72
CA SER A 97 10.52 3.32 8.99
C SER A 97 10.20 4.26 7.81
N GLU A 98 11.10 4.41 6.85
CA GLU A 98 10.94 5.26 5.66
C GLU A 98 10.40 4.49 4.45
N ARG A 99 10.55 3.15 4.46
CA ARG A 99 10.14 2.27 3.37
C ARG A 99 8.62 2.10 3.30
N PHE A 100 8.15 1.66 2.15
CA PHE A 100 6.74 1.43 1.91
C PHE A 100 6.29 0.06 2.43
N PHE A 101 5.23 0.11 3.23
CA PHE A 101 4.43 -1.04 3.63
C PHE A 101 2.98 -0.79 3.21
N PRO A 102 2.47 -1.47 2.16
CA PRO A 102 1.06 -1.41 1.82
C PRO A 102 0.24 -1.88 3.02
N SER A 103 -0.73 -1.08 3.40
CA SER A 103 -1.75 -1.50 4.36
C SER A 103 -2.76 -2.41 3.65
N SER A 104 -3.53 -3.19 4.42
CA SER A 104 -4.61 -4.02 3.89
C SER A 104 -5.67 -3.20 3.11
N ASN A 105 -5.79 -1.91 3.39
CA ASN A 105 -6.70 -0.99 2.68
C ASN A 105 -6.16 -0.55 1.31
N ARG A 106 -4.84 -0.49 1.16
CA ARG A 106 -4.16 -0.15 -0.10
C ARG A 106 -3.96 -1.37 -0.99
N PHE A 107 -3.83 -2.56 -0.40
CA PHE A 107 -3.71 -3.81 -1.15
C PHE A 107 -4.44 -4.93 -0.42
N ARG A 108 -5.69 -5.19 -0.85
CA ARG A 108 -6.58 -6.14 -0.15
C ARG A 108 -6.13 -7.57 -0.41
N GLY A 109 -6.47 -8.49 0.49
CA GLY A 109 -6.06 -9.90 0.40
C GLY A 109 -4.77 -10.22 1.14
N PHE A 110 -4.06 -9.21 1.65
CA PHE A 110 -2.82 -9.35 2.40
C PHE A 110 -2.86 -8.55 3.70
N GLU A 111 -2.07 -8.98 4.68
CA GLU A 111 -1.86 -8.21 5.90
C GLU A 111 -1.08 -6.92 5.62
N GLY A 112 -1.19 -5.93 6.52
CA GLY A 112 -0.32 -4.76 6.47
C GLY A 112 1.15 -5.18 6.62
N GLY A 113 1.99 -4.87 5.62
CA GLY A 113 3.35 -5.41 5.56
C GLY A 113 3.44 -6.93 5.34
N GLY A 114 2.36 -7.53 4.82
CA GLY A 114 2.29 -8.95 4.47
C GLY A 114 3.00 -9.29 3.17
N ILE A 115 3.32 -8.30 2.32
CA ILE A 115 4.02 -8.48 1.04
C ILE A 115 5.31 -7.67 0.98
N GLY A 116 6.22 -8.06 0.08
CA GLY A 116 7.49 -7.38 -0.19
C GLY A 116 8.71 -8.07 0.43
N PRO A 117 9.88 -7.42 0.38
CA PRO A 117 11.13 -7.98 0.89
C PRO A 117 11.02 -8.37 2.37
N ARG A 118 11.50 -9.57 2.67
CA ARG A 118 11.44 -10.17 4.01
C ARG A 118 12.74 -10.94 4.29
N ASP A 119 13.31 -10.71 5.45
CA ASP A 119 14.39 -11.58 5.95
C ASP A 119 13.74 -12.87 6.43
N LEU A 120 13.96 -13.98 5.74
CA LEU A 120 13.29 -15.26 6.04
C LEU A 120 14.01 -16.06 7.11
N GLU A 121 15.30 -15.78 7.29
CA GLU A 121 16.18 -16.51 8.22
C GLU A 121 16.27 -15.83 9.59
N SER A 122 15.79 -14.57 9.72
CA SER A 122 15.60 -13.95 11.03
C SER A 122 14.48 -14.65 11.83
N VAL A 123 14.54 -14.56 13.17
CA VAL A 123 13.67 -15.34 14.06
C VAL A 123 12.18 -15.07 13.84
N ASN A 124 11.80 -13.84 13.48
CA ASN A 124 10.41 -13.47 13.24
C ASN A 124 10.05 -13.39 11.75
N SER A 125 10.96 -13.84 10.88
CA SER A 125 10.94 -13.59 9.45
C SER A 125 10.60 -12.13 9.13
N ASP A 126 11.47 -11.21 9.53
CA ASP A 126 11.14 -9.78 9.63
C ASP A 126 10.74 -9.17 8.28
N ALA A 127 9.61 -8.46 8.25
CA ALA A 127 9.19 -7.69 7.07
C ALA A 127 10.05 -6.41 6.97
N LEU A 128 10.65 -6.18 5.80
CA LEU A 128 11.59 -5.07 5.63
C LEU A 128 11.00 -3.90 4.83
N GLY A 129 9.87 -4.13 4.15
CA GLY A 129 9.27 -3.15 3.24
C GLY A 129 10.11 -2.99 1.98
N GLY A 130 9.76 -2.03 1.15
CA GLY A 130 10.51 -1.73 -0.07
C GLY A 130 10.65 -0.24 -0.29
N ASN A 131 11.74 0.14 -0.96
CA ASN A 131 11.94 1.50 -1.45
C ASN A 131 10.93 1.86 -2.53
N TYR A 132 10.40 0.87 -3.23
CA TYR A 132 9.43 1.07 -4.29
C TYR A 132 8.17 0.26 -4.02
N PHE A 133 7.03 0.85 -4.36
CA PHE A 133 5.78 0.11 -4.45
C PHE A 133 4.92 0.62 -5.61
N ALA A 134 4.11 -0.28 -6.16
CA ALA A 134 3.15 0.04 -7.19
C ALA A 134 1.93 -0.87 -7.01
N VAL A 135 0.73 -0.28 -7.00
CA VAL A 135 -0.52 -1.02 -6.90
C VAL A 135 -1.55 -0.44 -7.85
N VAL A 136 -2.12 -1.31 -8.68
CA VAL A 136 -3.32 -1.05 -9.48
C VAL A 136 -4.51 -1.67 -8.76
N ARG A 137 -5.59 -0.90 -8.61
CA ARG A 137 -6.85 -1.33 -8.01
C ARG A 137 -7.99 -1.08 -8.96
N LEU A 138 -8.70 -2.13 -9.32
CA LEU A 138 -9.91 -2.05 -10.14
C LEU A 138 -11.09 -2.43 -9.26
N GLU A 139 -12.11 -1.60 -9.22
CA GLU A 139 -13.28 -1.82 -8.38
C GLU A 139 -14.57 -1.42 -9.11
N SER A 140 -15.61 -2.21 -8.89
CA SER A 140 -16.98 -1.87 -9.22
C SER A 140 -17.81 -1.82 -7.95
N GLU A 141 -18.70 -0.85 -7.84
CA GLU A 141 -19.70 -0.70 -6.80
C GLU A 141 -21.08 -0.67 -7.44
N PHE A 142 -22.04 -1.42 -6.90
CA PHE A 142 -23.37 -1.60 -7.49
C PHE A 142 -24.44 -1.85 -6.41
N PRO A 143 -25.71 -1.53 -6.70
CA PRO A 143 -26.82 -1.87 -5.81
C PRO A 143 -27.02 -3.39 -5.76
N ILE A 144 -27.40 -3.89 -4.58
CA ILE A 144 -27.65 -5.33 -4.34
C ILE A 144 -29.14 -5.67 -4.24
N GLY A 145 -30.02 -4.74 -4.63
CA GLY A 145 -31.48 -4.92 -4.61
C GLY A 145 -32.15 -4.72 -3.25
N LEU A 146 -31.40 -4.27 -2.24
CA LEU A 146 -31.96 -3.80 -0.98
C LEU A 146 -32.50 -2.37 -1.13
N PRO A 147 -33.55 -1.98 -0.38
CA PRO A 147 -33.98 -0.59 -0.29
C PRO A 147 -32.82 0.36 0.02
N GLU A 148 -32.73 1.47 -0.70
CA GLU A 148 -31.64 2.46 -0.55
C GLU A 148 -31.52 3.02 0.87
N GLU A 149 -32.64 3.03 1.61
CA GLU A 149 -32.72 3.44 3.02
C GLU A 149 -31.78 2.64 3.94
N TYR A 150 -31.42 1.40 3.58
CA TYR A 150 -30.45 0.61 4.34
C TYR A 150 -29.00 1.06 4.12
N GLY A 151 -28.73 1.83 3.05
CA GLY A 151 -27.40 2.35 2.74
C GLY A 151 -26.36 1.27 2.46
N ILE A 152 -26.79 0.09 1.97
CA ILE A 152 -25.92 -1.04 1.67
C ILE A 152 -25.74 -1.19 0.16
N THR A 153 -24.48 -1.13 -0.29
CA THR A 153 -24.10 -1.46 -1.67
C THR A 153 -23.07 -2.58 -1.68
N GLY A 154 -22.99 -3.28 -2.81
CA GLY A 154 -22.02 -4.33 -3.05
C GLY A 154 -20.88 -3.81 -3.92
N GLY A 155 -19.76 -4.52 -3.89
CA GLY A 155 -18.67 -4.29 -4.82
C GLY A 155 -17.89 -5.54 -5.16
N LEU A 156 -17.19 -5.47 -6.29
CA LEU A 156 -16.21 -6.45 -6.72
C LEU A 156 -14.91 -5.73 -7.03
N PHE A 157 -13.78 -6.36 -6.73
CA PHE A 157 -12.50 -5.75 -6.99
C PHE A 157 -11.42 -6.75 -7.36
N VAL A 158 -10.41 -6.24 -8.04
CA VAL A 158 -9.13 -6.90 -8.31
C VAL A 158 -8.02 -5.91 -7.99
N ASP A 159 -7.07 -6.33 -7.17
CA ASP A 159 -5.87 -5.56 -6.86
C ASP A 159 -4.65 -6.30 -7.41
N VAL A 160 -3.72 -5.57 -8.02
CA VAL A 160 -2.45 -6.11 -8.55
C VAL A 160 -1.33 -5.16 -8.17
N GLY A 161 -0.24 -5.66 -7.60
CA GLY A 161 0.85 -4.79 -7.18
C GLY A 161 2.09 -5.50 -6.68
N SER A 162 3.08 -4.71 -6.28
CA SER A 162 4.35 -5.19 -5.73
C SER A 162 4.96 -4.14 -4.79
N VAL A 163 5.82 -4.62 -3.91
CA VAL A 163 6.72 -3.84 -3.05
C VAL A 163 8.09 -4.45 -3.23
N TRP A 164 9.10 -3.64 -3.52
CA TRP A 164 10.43 -4.13 -3.88
C TRP A 164 11.51 -3.08 -3.65
N GLY A 165 12.75 -3.53 -3.82
CA GLY A 165 13.97 -2.73 -3.77
C GLY A 165 14.41 -2.42 -2.35
N LEU A 166 15.66 -2.75 -2.05
CA LEU A 166 16.38 -2.33 -0.86
C LEU A 166 17.71 -1.70 -1.29
N ASP A 167 18.18 -0.68 -0.56
CA ASP A 167 19.54 -0.15 -0.79
C ASP A 167 20.60 -1.14 -0.29
N ASP A 168 20.25 -1.94 0.72
CA ASP A 168 21.06 -2.99 1.30
C ASP A 168 20.19 -4.20 1.64
N ASN A 169 20.45 -5.31 0.95
CA ASN A 169 19.73 -6.56 1.08
C ASN A 169 20.52 -7.63 1.86
N VAL A 170 21.58 -7.26 2.57
CA VAL A 170 22.33 -8.19 3.44
C VAL A 170 21.60 -8.34 4.78
N GLY A 171 20.81 -9.40 4.88
CA GLY A 171 20.10 -9.88 6.06
C GLY A 171 20.74 -11.10 6.70
N THR A 172 19.91 -11.96 7.29
CA THR A 172 20.34 -13.15 8.05
C THR A 172 20.73 -14.28 7.10
N ALA A 173 21.92 -14.86 7.26
CA ALA A 173 22.36 -15.97 6.43
C ALA A 173 21.72 -17.30 6.86
N GLY A 174 21.21 -18.06 5.90
CA GLY A 174 20.64 -19.38 6.15
C GLY A 174 20.24 -20.14 4.88
N PRO A 175 19.63 -21.33 5.01
CA PRO A 175 19.37 -22.22 3.88
C PRO A 175 18.46 -21.62 2.80
N SER A 176 17.48 -20.78 3.18
CA SER A 176 16.56 -20.10 2.27
C SER A 176 17.09 -18.76 1.79
N GLN A 177 18.19 -18.26 2.38
CA GLN A 177 18.89 -17.03 2.00
C GLN A 177 20.42 -17.27 1.96
N PRO A 178 20.93 -17.95 0.90
CA PRO A 178 22.35 -18.21 0.76
C PRO A 178 23.15 -16.91 0.74
N GLY A 179 24.17 -16.83 1.61
CA GLY A 179 24.95 -15.60 1.77
C GLY A 179 24.24 -14.46 2.50
N GLY A 180 23.04 -14.71 3.05
CA GLY A 180 22.25 -13.70 3.76
C GLY A 180 21.59 -12.67 2.85
N LEU A 181 21.44 -12.97 1.56
CA LEU A 181 20.83 -12.04 0.63
C LEU A 181 19.31 -12.18 0.68
N VAL A 182 18.64 -11.08 1.03
CA VAL A 182 17.19 -10.95 0.97
C VAL A 182 16.77 -10.74 -0.48
N ASP A 183 15.72 -11.44 -0.91
CA ASP A 183 15.07 -11.16 -2.19
C ASP A 183 14.32 -9.83 -2.11
N ASP A 184 14.84 -8.83 -2.81
CA ASP A 184 14.26 -7.51 -2.96
C ASP A 184 13.76 -7.23 -4.39
N GLY A 185 13.61 -8.27 -5.21
CA GLY A 185 13.16 -8.19 -6.59
C GLY A 185 11.69 -7.79 -6.73
N PHE A 186 11.33 -7.37 -7.95
CA PHE A 186 9.94 -7.13 -8.31
C PHE A 186 9.18 -8.46 -8.45
N ASN A 187 8.42 -8.81 -7.42
CA ASN A 187 7.58 -10.01 -7.40
C ASN A 187 6.11 -9.59 -7.37
N LEU A 188 5.38 -9.86 -8.46
CA LEU A 188 3.99 -9.41 -8.64
C LEU A 188 3.04 -10.19 -7.73
N ARG A 189 2.21 -9.49 -6.95
CA ARG A 189 1.09 -10.07 -6.19
C ARG A 189 -0.23 -9.64 -6.80
N SER A 190 -1.25 -10.44 -6.58
CA SER A 190 -2.62 -10.06 -6.94
C SER A 190 -3.67 -10.70 -6.05
N SER A 191 -4.82 -10.05 -5.95
CA SER A 191 -5.98 -10.54 -5.22
C SER A 191 -7.28 -10.18 -5.94
N ILE A 192 -8.33 -10.94 -5.63
CA ILE A 192 -9.69 -10.68 -6.08
C ILE A 192 -10.63 -10.80 -4.89
N GLY A 193 -11.71 -10.03 -4.90
CA GLY A 193 -12.67 -10.09 -3.81
C GLY A 193 -13.96 -9.36 -4.08
N PHE A 194 -14.78 -9.34 -3.04
CA PHE A 194 -16.00 -8.55 -2.99
C PHE A 194 -16.01 -7.66 -1.75
N SER A 195 -16.71 -6.54 -1.87
CA SER A 195 -16.86 -5.55 -0.81
C SER A 195 -18.34 -5.40 -0.46
N VAL A 196 -18.61 -5.13 0.81
CA VAL A 196 -19.89 -4.61 1.28
C VAL A 196 -19.64 -3.21 1.81
N PHE A 197 -20.29 -2.22 1.22
CA PHE A 197 -20.28 -0.85 1.71
C PHE A 197 -21.56 -0.62 2.48
N TRP A 198 -21.44 -0.13 3.71
CA TRP A 198 -22.59 0.10 4.58
C TRP A 198 -22.51 1.47 5.23
N THR A 199 -23.43 2.34 4.86
CA THR A 199 -23.58 3.65 5.50
C THR A 199 -24.36 3.47 6.81
N THR A 200 -23.67 3.60 7.94
CA THR A 200 -24.26 3.47 9.28
C THR A 200 -24.42 4.82 9.98
N ALA A 201 -25.15 4.85 11.09
CA ALA A 201 -25.31 6.04 11.93
C ALA A 201 -23.98 6.59 12.48
N ILE A 202 -22.96 5.74 12.61
CA ILE A 202 -21.62 6.13 13.11
C ILE A 202 -20.61 6.41 12.00
N GLY A 203 -21.01 6.24 10.73
CA GLY A 203 -20.18 6.48 9.55
C GLY A 203 -20.20 5.34 8.52
N PRO A 204 -19.58 5.57 7.35
CA PRO A 204 -19.42 4.54 6.33
C PRO A 204 -18.47 3.42 6.78
N LEU A 205 -18.96 2.19 6.68
CA LEU A 205 -18.21 0.95 6.87
C LEU A 205 -17.91 0.30 5.53
N ARG A 206 -16.73 -0.29 5.40
CA ARG A 206 -16.36 -1.13 4.26
C ARG A 206 -15.83 -2.46 4.76
N LEU A 207 -16.51 -3.53 4.37
CA LEU A 207 -16.11 -4.90 4.64
C LEU A 207 -15.55 -5.47 3.34
N ASN A 208 -14.31 -5.95 3.37
CA ASN A 208 -13.66 -6.56 2.22
C ASN A 208 -13.43 -8.05 2.49
N PHE A 209 -13.78 -8.87 1.51
CA PHE A 209 -13.52 -10.30 1.50
C PHE A 209 -12.67 -10.60 0.28
N ALA A 210 -11.42 -10.96 0.50
CA ALA A 210 -10.39 -11.02 -0.51
C ALA A 210 -9.69 -12.38 -0.51
N ARG A 211 -9.28 -12.84 -1.69
CA ARG A 211 -8.43 -14.01 -1.84
C ARG A 211 -7.21 -13.64 -2.68
N ALA A 212 -6.02 -14.00 -2.21
CA ALA A 212 -4.81 -13.88 -3.01
C ALA A 212 -4.87 -14.86 -4.20
N LEU A 213 -4.54 -14.36 -5.39
CA LEU A 213 -4.43 -15.15 -6.62
C LEU A 213 -2.99 -15.47 -6.95
N VAL A 214 -2.11 -14.50 -6.73
CA VAL A 214 -0.65 -14.65 -6.87
C VAL A 214 -0.02 -14.12 -5.59
N SER A 215 0.72 -14.99 -4.91
CA SER A 215 1.42 -14.73 -3.66
C SER A 215 2.73 -15.52 -3.64
N GLU A 216 3.70 -15.01 -2.88
CA GLU A 216 4.92 -15.74 -2.54
C GLU A 216 4.68 -16.63 -1.30
N PRO A 217 5.42 -17.74 -1.11
CA PRO A 217 5.22 -18.65 0.01
C PRO A 217 5.38 -18.01 1.40
N TYR A 218 6.10 -16.89 1.48
CA TYR A 218 6.35 -16.13 2.70
C TYR A 218 5.40 -14.93 2.90
N ASP A 219 4.49 -14.70 1.97
CA ASP A 219 3.52 -13.61 2.08
C ASP A 219 2.46 -13.93 3.15
N LYS A 220 1.99 -12.91 3.85
CA LYS A 220 0.92 -13.02 4.85
C LYS A 220 -0.41 -12.60 4.24
N GLU A 221 -1.26 -13.58 3.96
CA GLU A 221 -2.60 -13.36 3.39
C GLU A 221 -3.62 -12.95 4.44
N ARG A 222 -4.63 -12.18 4.03
CA ARG A 222 -5.77 -11.74 4.86
C ARG A 222 -7.07 -11.87 4.09
N PHE A 223 -7.93 -12.78 4.54
CA PHE A 223 -9.23 -12.99 3.90
C PHE A 223 -10.24 -11.86 4.18
N PHE A 224 -10.29 -11.34 5.41
CA PHE A 224 -11.28 -10.35 5.83
C PHE A 224 -10.61 -9.08 6.35
N ASP A 225 -11.13 -7.93 5.91
CA ASP A 225 -10.72 -6.61 6.40
C ASP A 225 -11.94 -5.72 6.63
N LEU A 226 -11.94 -4.97 7.74
CA LEU A 226 -12.94 -3.98 8.08
C LEU A 226 -12.30 -2.60 8.16
N THR A 227 -12.75 -1.69 7.31
CA THR A 227 -12.38 -0.29 7.36
C THR A 227 -13.54 0.56 7.85
N VAL A 228 -13.30 1.34 8.90
CA VAL A 228 -14.21 2.37 9.39
C VAL A 228 -13.68 3.73 8.93
N SER A 229 -14.46 4.45 8.12
CA SER A 229 -14.07 5.80 7.69
C SER A 229 -14.80 6.84 8.53
N THR A 230 -14.08 7.55 9.38
CA THR A 230 -14.59 8.75 10.07
C THR A 230 -14.51 9.95 9.12
N ARG A 231 -15.64 10.57 8.79
CA ARG A 231 -15.65 11.88 8.14
C ARG A 231 -15.57 12.94 9.26
N PHE A 232 -14.48 13.71 9.30
CA PHE A 232 -14.36 14.93 10.10
C PHE A 232 -14.43 16.14 9.17
#